data_AF-A0A7T1T276-F1
#
_entry.id   AF-A0A7T1T276-F1
#
_cell.length_a   1.000
_cell.length_b   1.000
_cell.length_c   1.000
_cell.angle_alpha   90.00
_cell.angle_beta   90.00
_cell.angle_gamma   90.00
#
_symmetry.space_group_name_H-M   'P 1'
#
loop_
_entity.id
_entity.type
_entity.pdbx_description
1 polymer ?
#
loop_
_entity_poly.entity_id
_entity_poly.type
_entity_poly.pdbx_seq_one_letter_code
_entity_poly.pdbx_strand_id
1 'polypeptide(L)'
;MLRNVVALVGEQAAAFELGVVAQVFGLDRSDDGLPVHEFALCGATPGPVPTTSGFCLQVTHAPERIAQADLVTVPAWPQLERNPPEPLLEALREAVARGARVLSVCTGAFLLASAGILDGRRAATHWQFAGRLARLHPRVQVDSAVLYVEDGPVLTSAGAAAGIDACLHLVRREHGAATANALARRMVVPAHRAGGQAQFVEMPLPEARAGYGMTELVDWIQAHLDRPLTVEDLAAHVAMSPRTLARRFKEATGTTPHRWILDQRLQLAEELLENTSLPVEAVAARSGFGSADTLRHHFAARRGVAPAAHRRTFHAGTPPVSGEHNQARRKDRSMEIWINPACSKCRSALSLLDAEGAEYTVRRYLEEPPSVRELEDVLLRLGLEPWDITRTGEPAAGELGMESWPRDADNRTRWIDALAAHPSLIQRPIITADDGSAVVGRSPESVKSVLG
;
A
#
# COMPACT_ATOMS: atom_id res chain seq x y z
N MET A 1 20.24 -0.51 -8.40
CA MET A 1 19.50 0.72 -8.71
C MET A 1 19.22 0.73 -10.20
N LEU A 2 17.95 0.59 -10.57
CA LEU A 2 17.51 0.54 -11.96
C LEU A 2 17.69 1.92 -12.61
N ARG A 3 18.40 1.97 -13.74
CA ARG A 3 18.51 3.18 -14.58
C ARG A 3 18.03 2.91 -16.00
N ASN A 4 18.40 1.76 -16.56
CA ASN A 4 18.07 1.35 -17.92
C ASN A 4 16.98 0.26 -17.91
N VAL A 5 15.82 0.56 -18.48
CA VAL A 5 14.70 -0.37 -18.57
C VAL A 5 14.37 -0.62 -20.04
N VAL A 6 14.39 -1.89 -20.45
CA VAL A 6 14.00 -2.30 -21.79
C VAL A 6 12.66 -3.01 -21.72
N ALA A 7 11.71 -2.64 -22.57
CA ALA A 7 10.50 -3.40 -22.83
C ALA A 7 10.60 -4.13 -24.17
N LEU A 8 10.43 -5.43 -24.13
CA LEU A 8 10.57 -6.29 -25.30
C LEU A 8 9.22 -6.66 -25.89
N VAL A 9 9.05 -6.46 -27.20
CA VAL A 9 7.85 -6.87 -27.94
C VAL A 9 8.19 -7.87 -29.03
N GLY A 10 7.26 -8.78 -29.31
CA GLY A 10 7.37 -9.74 -30.39
C GLY A 10 6.93 -9.16 -31.73
N GLU A 11 6.54 -10.04 -32.67
CA GLU A 11 5.91 -9.64 -33.93
C GLU A 11 4.55 -8.94 -33.72
N GLN A 12 3.95 -9.14 -32.54
CA GLN A 12 2.77 -8.44 -32.06
C GLN A 12 2.97 -8.04 -30.60
N ALA A 13 2.33 -6.95 -30.17
CA ALA A 13 2.37 -6.47 -28.79
C ALA A 13 0.99 -6.45 -28.14
N ALA A 14 0.89 -6.90 -26.89
CA ALA A 14 -0.29 -6.66 -26.08
C ALA A 14 -0.21 -5.25 -25.47
N ALA A 15 -1.11 -4.37 -25.91
CA ALA A 15 -1.08 -2.95 -25.55
C ALA A 15 -1.22 -2.72 -24.05
N PHE A 16 -2.03 -3.51 -23.36
CA PHE A 16 -2.28 -3.34 -21.93
C PHE A 16 -1.04 -3.68 -21.09
N GLU A 17 -0.47 -4.87 -21.22
CA GLU A 17 0.71 -5.29 -20.46
C GLU A 17 1.93 -4.41 -20.76
N LEU A 18 2.11 -4.01 -22.01
CA LEU A 18 3.13 -3.04 -22.36
C LEU A 18 2.86 -1.68 -21.72
N GLY A 19 1.60 -1.23 -21.75
CA GLY A 19 1.16 0.00 -21.11
C GLY A 19 1.41 0.02 -19.61
N VAL A 20 1.21 -1.10 -18.91
CA VAL A 20 1.53 -1.24 -17.48
C VAL A 20 3.02 -1.01 -17.21
N VAL A 21 3.88 -1.66 -17.99
CA VAL A 21 5.33 -1.50 -17.88
C VAL A 21 5.73 -0.05 -18.17
N ALA A 22 5.23 0.53 -19.27
CA ALA A 22 5.52 1.91 -19.65
C ALA A 22 5.00 2.92 -18.62
N GLN A 23 3.85 2.66 -18.01
CA GLN A 23 3.29 3.51 -16.96
C GLN A 23 4.17 3.56 -15.72
N VAL A 24 4.88 2.48 -15.39
CA VAL A 24 5.72 2.38 -14.19
C VAL A 24 7.13 2.89 -14.47
N PHE A 25 7.73 2.48 -15.59
CA PHE A 25 9.15 2.72 -15.86
C PHE A 25 9.42 3.74 -16.97
N GLY A 26 8.46 3.98 -17.87
CA GLY A 26 8.67 4.79 -19.07
C GLY A 26 8.15 6.22 -19.02
N LEU A 27 7.41 6.60 -17.98
CA LEU A 27 6.92 7.95 -17.79
C LEU A 27 7.82 8.74 -16.85
N ASP A 28 8.23 9.92 -17.29
CA ASP A 28 8.93 10.88 -16.45
C ASP A 28 7.95 11.47 -15.42
N ARG A 29 8.32 11.31 -14.14
CA ARG A 29 7.62 11.88 -12.99
C ARG A 29 8.61 12.52 -12.01
N SER A 30 9.72 13.07 -12.53
CA SER A 30 10.72 13.75 -11.71
C SER A 30 10.13 14.89 -10.88
N ASP A 31 9.11 15.57 -11.40
CA ASP A 31 8.41 16.66 -10.71
C ASP A 31 7.71 16.20 -9.42
N ASP A 32 7.40 14.91 -9.31
CA ASP A 32 6.82 14.28 -8.12
C ASP A 32 7.89 13.68 -7.18
N GLY A 33 9.18 13.86 -7.48
CA GLY A 33 10.29 13.21 -6.78
C GLY A 33 10.39 11.70 -7.02
N LEU A 34 9.78 11.20 -8.10
CA LEU A 34 9.80 9.78 -8.47
C LEU A 34 11.03 9.46 -9.36
N PRO A 35 11.52 8.20 -9.33
CA PRO A 35 12.68 7.80 -10.13
C PRO A 35 12.38 7.88 -11.62
N VAL A 36 13.38 8.35 -12.38
CA VAL A 36 13.36 8.38 -13.84
C VAL A 36 14.24 7.25 -14.36
N HIS A 37 13.76 6.57 -15.39
CA HIS A 37 14.50 5.50 -16.06
C HIS A 37 14.67 5.86 -17.54
N GLU A 38 15.82 5.50 -18.10
CA GLU A 38 16.00 5.43 -19.53
C GLU A 38 15.22 4.21 -20.05
N PHE A 39 14.05 4.47 -20.63
CA PHE A 39 13.13 3.45 -21.10
C PHE A 39 13.22 3.28 -22.62
N ALA A 40 13.43 2.04 -23.08
CA ALA A 40 13.50 1.72 -24.50
C ALA A 40 12.57 0.56 -24.88
N LEU A 41 11.81 0.74 -25.97
CA LEU A 41 11.02 -0.32 -26.60
C LEU A 41 11.87 -1.04 -27.66
N CYS A 42 12.07 -2.34 -27.48
CA CYS A 42 12.87 -3.19 -28.34
C CYS A 42 12.03 -4.29 -28.97
N GLY A 43 12.30 -4.61 -30.23
CA GLY A 43 11.72 -5.75 -30.94
C GLY A 43 12.83 -6.52 -31.65
N ALA A 44 12.47 -7.59 -32.34
CA ALA A 44 13.43 -8.35 -33.16
C ALA A 44 14.06 -7.48 -34.26
N THR A 45 13.28 -6.57 -34.84
CA THR A 45 13.72 -5.58 -35.83
C THR A 45 13.04 -4.23 -35.53
N PRO A 46 13.73 -3.08 -35.65
CA PRO A 46 13.08 -1.78 -35.58
C PRO A 46 12.03 -1.61 -36.68
N GLY A 47 10.91 -0.98 -36.36
CA GLY A 47 9.82 -0.76 -37.30
C GLY A 47 8.43 -0.83 -36.65
N PRO A 48 7.38 -0.77 -37.49
CA PRO A 48 6.00 -0.84 -37.01
C PRO A 48 5.67 -2.25 -36.52
N VAL A 49 5.17 -2.35 -35.29
CA VAL A 49 4.69 -3.60 -34.68
C VAL A 49 3.19 -3.48 -34.41
N PRO A 50 2.34 -4.34 -35.00
CA PRO A 50 0.91 -4.33 -34.73
C PRO A 50 0.61 -4.75 -33.29
N THR A 51 -0.37 -4.10 -32.67
CA THR A 51 -0.91 -4.54 -31.38
C THR A 51 -2.09 -5.46 -31.56
N THR A 52 -2.39 -6.26 -30.54
CA THR A 52 -3.63 -7.05 -30.46
C THR A 52 -4.89 -6.18 -30.32
N SER A 53 -4.74 -4.86 -30.21
CA SER A 53 -5.81 -3.88 -30.00
C SER A 53 -6.13 -3.04 -31.25
N GLY A 54 -5.57 -3.39 -32.41
CA GLY A 54 -5.95 -2.80 -33.70
C GLY A 54 -5.19 -1.53 -34.10
N PHE A 55 -4.13 -1.15 -33.38
CA PHE A 55 -3.22 -0.05 -33.76
C PHE A 55 -1.76 -0.53 -33.78
N CYS A 56 -0.86 0.24 -34.39
CA CYS A 56 0.57 -0.10 -34.48
C CYS A 56 1.41 0.74 -33.52
N LEU A 57 2.43 0.12 -32.94
CA LEU A 57 3.51 0.77 -32.19
C LEU A 57 4.71 0.99 -33.11
N GLN A 58 5.46 2.06 -32.89
CA GLN A 58 6.75 2.24 -33.54
C GLN A 58 7.87 1.75 -32.61
N VAL A 59 8.51 0.65 -32.97
CA VAL A 59 9.68 0.12 -32.26
C VAL A 59 10.94 0.74 -32.85
N THR A 60 11.74 1.38 -32.02
CA THR A 60 12.93 2.13 -32.46
C THR A 60 14.24 1.40 -32.22
N HIS A 61 14.25 0.35 -31.39
CA HIS A 61 15.47 -0.36 -30.99
C HIS A 61 15.42 -1.84 -31.36
N ALA A 62 16.60 -2.38 -31.69
CA ALA A 62 16.86 -3.78 -31.95
C ALA A 62 17.36 -4.49 -30.66
N PRO A 63 17.48 -5.84 -30.65
CA PRO A 63 17.79 -6.60 -29.44
C PRO A 63 19.12 -6.24 -28.76
N GLU A 64 20.07 -5.63 -29.46
CA GLU A 64 21.35 -5.19 -28.92
C GLU A 64 21.19 -4.21 -27.75
N ARG A 65 20.07 -3.46 -27.68
CA ARG A 65 19.77 -2.53 -26.58
C ARG A 65 19.60 -3.24 -25.23
N ILE A 66 19.29 -4.54 -25.23
CA ILE A 66 19.20 -5.40 -24.03
C ILE A 66 20.56 -5.48 -23.31
N ALA A 67 21.67 -5.35 -24.04
CA ALA A 67 23.02 -5.42 -23.47
C ALA A 67 23.33 -4.29 -22.46
N GLN A 68 22.52 -3.23 -22.43
CA GLN A 68 22.68 -2.10 -21.51
C GLN A 68 21.57 -2.04 -20.45
N ALA A 69 20.62 -2.98 -20.45
CA ALA A 69 19.49 -2.96 -19.54
C ALA A 69 19.87 -3.41 -18.12
N ASP A 70 19.38 -2.69 -17.11
CA ASP A 70 19.37 -3.14 -15.71
C ASP A 70 18.13 -4.01 -15.43
N LEU A 71 17.04 -3.71 -16.15
CA LEU A 71 15.79 -4.47 -16.14
C LEU A 71 15.33 -4.72 -17.58
N VAL A 72 15.10 -5.99 -17.91
CA VAL A 72 14.39 -6.36 -19.14
C VAL A 72 12.97 -6.79 -18.78
N THR A 73 12.00 -6.09 -19.33
CA THR A 73 10.58 -6.39 -19.16
C THR A 73 10.05 -7.08 -20.40
N VAL A 74 9.30 -8.16 -20.17
CA VAL A 74 8.64 -8.95 -21.21
C VAL A 74 7.15 -8.91 -20.94
N PRO A 75 6.41 -7.96 -21.54
CA PRO A 75 4.94 -7.98 -21.61
C PRO A 75 4.39 -9.29 -22.19
N ALA A 76 3.07 -9.36 -22.37
CA ALA A 76 2.46 -10.56 -22.93
C ALA A 76 3.07 -10.89 -24.32
N TRP A 77 3.56 -12.13 -24.44
CA TRP A 77 4.15 -12.67 -25.65
C TRP A 77 3.08 -13.46 -26.42
N PRO A 78 2.73 -13.08 -27.66
CA PRO A 78 1.62 -13.72 -28.38
C PRO A 78 1.98 -15.07 -29.02
N GLN A 79 3.25 -15.27 -29.42
CA GLN A 79 3.68 -16.49 -30.13
C GLN A 79 4.10 -17.61 -29.16
N LEU A 80 3.16 -18.16 -28.38
CA LEU A 80 3.45 -19.11 -27.28
C LEU A 80 4.12 -20.43 -27.70
N GLU A 81 3.86 -20.89 -28.93
CA GLU A 81 4.30 -22.21 -29.42
C GLU A 81 5.36 -22.11 -30.53
N ARG A 82 5.75 -20.88 -30.89
CA ARG A 82 6.77 -20.64 -31.91
C ARG A 82 8.08 -20.31 -31.22
N ASN A 83 9.16 -20.95 -31.64
CA ASN A 83 10.48 -20.65 -31.10
C ASN A 83 10.84 -19.19 -31.39
N PRO A 84 11.14 -18.38 -30.36
CA PRO A 84 11.64 -17.03 -30.55
C PRO A 84 13.01 -17.06 -31.26
N PRO A 85 13.40 -15.96 -31.91
CA PRO A 85 14.72 -15.88 -32.56
C PRO A 85 15.86 -16.11 -31.56
N GLU A 86 16.82 -16.98 -31.89
CA GLU A 86 17.94 -17.30 -30.99
C GLU A 86 18.74 -16.07 -30.52
N PRO A 87 19.05 -15.06 -31.38
CA PRO A 87 19.76 -13.86 -30.93
C PRO A 87 19.04 -13.12 -29.80
N LEU A 88 17.70 -13.18 -29.78
CA LEU A 88 16.91 -12.57 -28.71
C LEU A 88 17.00 -13.38 -27.41
N LEU A 89 16.96 -14.70 -27.51
CA LEU A 89 17.13 -15.60 -26.36
C LEU A 89 18.53 -15.47 -25.76
N GLU A 90 19.55 -15.37 -26.61
CA GLU A 90 20.94 -15.14 -26.22
C GLU A 90 21.10 -13.80 -25.49
N ALA A 91 20.58 -12.70 -26.05
CA ALA A 91 20.63 -11.39 -25.40
C ALA A 91 19.97 -11.37 -24.02
N LEU A 92 18.84 -12.09 -23.84
CA LEU A 92 18.20 -12.25 -22.53
C LEU A 92 19.08 -13.04 -21.55
N ARG A 93 19.68 -14.15 -22.00
CA ARG A 93 20.58 -14.97 -21.17
C ARG A 93 21.81 -14.18 -20.74
N GLU A 94 22.42 -13.42 -21.65
CA GLU A 94 23.58 -12.57 -21.37
C GLU A 94 23.24 -11.43 -20.40
N ALA A 95 22.08 -10.79 -20.55
CA ALA A 95 21.64 -9.76 -19.62
C ALA A 95 21.49 -10.31 -18.20
N VAL A 96 20.85 -11.48 -18.03
CA VAL A 96 20.71 -12.13 -16.72
C VAL A 96 22.08 -12.54 -16.16
N ALA A 97 22.97 -13.09 -17.00
CA ALA A 97 24.32 -13.47 -16.58
C ALA A 97 25.17 -12.28 -16.12
N ARG A 98 24.96 -11.09 -16.72
CA ARG A 98 25.56 -9.82 -16.27
C ARG A 98 25.01 -9.34 -14.92
N GLY A 99 23.84 -9.82 -14.51
CA GLY A 99 23.15 -9.41 -13.28
C GLY A 99 21.95 -8.51 -13.50
N ALA A 100 21.48 -8.35 -14.75
CA ALA A 100 20.22 -7.67 -15.02
C ALA A 100 19.04 -8.49 -14.49
N ARG A 101 17.99 -7.78 -14.08
CA ARG A 101 16.73 -8.39 -13.66
C ARG A 101 15.82 -8.61 -14.87
N VAL A 102 14.95 -9.61 -14.80
CA VAL A 102 13.91 -9.83 -15.78
C VAL A 102 12.53 -9.83 -15.13
N LEU A 103 11.60 -9.11 -15.74
CA LEU A 103 10.19 -9.05 -15.32
C LEU A 103 9.31 -9.51 -16.47
N SER A 104 8.58 -10.62 -16.33
CA SER A 104 7.55 -10.99 -17.29
C SER A 104 6.14 -10.71 -16.77
N VAL A 105 5.28 -10.24 -17.65
CA VAL A 105 3.86 -10.02 -17.38
C VAL A 105 3.02 -10.91 -18.28
N CYS A 106 1.99 -11.57 -17.72
CA CYS A 106 1.09 -12.45 -18.45
C CYS A 106 1.87 -13.58 -19.15
N THR A 107 1.66 -13.76 -20.46
CA THR A 107 2.35 -14.79 -21.26
C THR A 107 3.81 -14.47 -21.59
N GLY A 108 4.36 -13.33 -21.14
CA GLY A 108 5.79 -13.04 -21.28
C GLY A 108 6.69 -14.13 -20.67
N ALA A 109 6.17 -14.90 -19.71
CA ALA A 109 6.87 -16.03 -19.10
C ALA A 109 7.27 -17.12 -20.11
N PHE A 110 6.56 -17.28 -21.24
CA PHE A 110 6.89 -18.26 -22.28
C PHE A 110 8.21 -17.93 -23.00
N LEU A 111 8.50 -16.65 -23.20
CA LEU A 111 9.77 -16.23 -23.76
C LEU A 111 10.92 -16.50 -22.77
N LEU A 112 10.73 -16.17 -21.49
CA LEU A 112 11.74 -16.45 -20.46
C LEU A 112 11.98 -17.96 -20.28
N ALA A 113 10.93 -18.77 -20.40
CA ALA A 113 11.03 -20.22 -20.40
C ALA A 113 11.78 -20.75 -21.63
N SER A 114 11.53 -20.17 -22.81
CA SER A 114 12.23 -20.51 -24.06
C SER A 114 13.72 -20.16 -24.00
N ALA A 115 14.08 -19.09 -23.27
CA ALA A 115 15.48 -18.72 -23.00
C ALA A 115 16.15 -19.61 -21.95
N GLY A 116 15.43 -20.57 -21.34
CA GLY A 116 15.91 -21.40 -20.22
C GLY A 116 16.09 -20.65 -18.90
N ILE A 117 15.70 -19.38 -18.83
CA ILE A 117 15.88 -18.53 -17.64
C ILE A 117 15.00 -19.00 -16.47
N LEU A 118 13.86 -19.63 -16.78
CA LEU A 118 12.92 -20.17 -15.79
C LEU A 118 13.20 -21.64 -15.40
N ASP A 119 14.24 -22.27 -15.95
CA ASP A 119 14.53 -23.68 -15.66
C ASP A 119 14.84 -23.89 -14.17
N GLY A 120 14.08 -24.76 -13.52
CA GLY A 120 14.19 -25.06 -12.09
C GLY A 120 13.62 -23.99 -11.15
N ARG A 121 13.06 -22.90 -11.68
CA ARG A 121 12.53 -21.77 -10.90
C ARG A 121 11.02 -21.82 -10.77
N ARG A 122 10.51 -21.20 -9.71
CA ARG A 122 9.08 -20.90 -9.59
C ARG A 122 8.70 -19.73 -10.48
N ALA A 123 7.61 -19.88 -11.24
CA ALA A 123 7.12 -18.84 -12.13
C ALA A 123 5.60 -18.76 -12.16
N ALA A 124 5.07 -17.55 -12.28
CA ALA A 124 3.66 -17.27 -12.52
C ALA A 124 3.43 -16.88 -14.00
N THR A 125 2.25 -17.21 -14.49
CA THR A 125 1.71 -16.74 -15.77
C THR A 125 0.20 -16.64 -15.61
N HIS A 126 -0.49 -16.07 -16.58
CA HIS A 126 -1.96 -16.08 -16.59
C HIS A 126 -2.50 -17.51 -16.45
N TRP A 127 -3.50 -17.70 -15.59
CA TRP A 127 -4.04 -19.02 -15.25
C TRP A 127 -4.47 -19.84 -16.48
N GLN A 128 -5.07 -19.20 -17.49
CA GLN A 128 -5.47 -19.87 -18.75
C GLN A 128 -4.29 -20.50 -19.50
N PHE A 129 -3.09 -19.96 -19.34
CA PHE A 129 -1.89 -20.42 -20.02
C PHE A 129 -0.93 -21.21 -19.13
N ALA A 130 -1.18 -21.29 -17.83
CA ALA A 130 -0.31 -21.99 -16.87
C ALA A 130 -0.10 -23.47 -17.24
N GLY A 131 -1.18 -24.20 -17.54
CA GLY A 131 -1.08 -25.60 -17.99
C GLY A 131 -0.34 -25.76 -19.32
N ARG A 132 -0.41 -24.75 -20.20
CA ARG A 132 0.33 -24.74 -21.46
C ARG A 132 1.82 -24.50 -21.24
N LEU A 133 2.17 -23.54 -20.38
CA LEU A 133 3.56 -23.25 -20.01
C LEU A 133 4.24 -24.47 -19.39
N ALA A 134 3.57 -25.13 -18.43
CA ALA A 134 4.09 -26.32 -17.77
C ALA A 134 4.32 -27.50 -18.74
N ARG A 135 3.45 -27.64 -19.76
CA ARG A 135 3.58 -28.68 -20.79
C ARG A 135 4.75 -28.41 -21.74
N LEU A 136 4.91 -27.16 -22.19
CA LEU A 136 5.95 -26.80 -23.15
C LEU A 136 7.33 -26.68 -22.49
N HIS A 137 7.39 -26.32 -21.21
CA HIS A 137 8.63 -26.15 -20.47
C HIS A 137 8.57 -26.91 -19.13
N PRO A 138 8.75 -28.25 -19.13
CA PRO A 138 8.57 -29.10 -17.95
C PRO A 138 9.53 -28.82 -16.79
N ARG A 139 10.63 -28.10 -17.03
CA ARG A 139 11.59 -27.71 -15.99
C ARG A 139 11.14 -26.48 -15.19
N VAL A 140 10.10 -25.76 -15.64
CA VAL A 140 9.56 -24.59 -14.94
C VAL A 140 8.57 -25.05 -13.88
N GLN A 141 8.72 -24.55 -12.65
CA GLN A 141 7.78 -24.80 -11.57
C GLN A 141 6.64 -23.78 -11.63
N VAL A 142 5.65 -24.04 -12.49
CA VAL A 142 4.54 -23.10 -12.72
C VAL A 142 3.59 -23.06 -11.52
N ASP A 143 3.40 -21.88 -10.96
CA ASP A 143 2.46 -21.58 -9.87
C ASP A 143 1.35 -20.67 -10.39
N SER A 144 0.18 -21.25 -10.66
CA SER A 144 -0.99 -20.51 -11.16
C SER A 144 -1.85 -19.90 -10.04
N ALA A 145 -1.51 -20.13 -8.78
CA ALA A 145 -2.30 -19.72 -7.62
C ALA A 145 -1.90 -18.34 -7.07
N VAL A 146 -0.96 -17.67 -7.74
CA VAL A 146 -0.32 -16.42 -7.28
C VAL A 146 -0.42 -15.34 -8.36
N LEU A 147 -0.47 -14.07 -7.93
CA LEU A 147 -0.45 -12.91 -8.81
C LEU A 147 0.94 -12.73 -9.43
N TYR A 148 1.99 -12.88 -8.61
CA TYR A 148 3.39 -12.80 -9.05
C TYR A 148 4.33 -13.59 -8.16
N VAL A 149 5.49 -13.98 -8.70
CA VAL A 149 6.58 -14.66 -8.00
C VAL A 149 7.92 -14.04 -8.38
N GLU A 150 8.72 -13.72 -7.36
CA GLU A 150 10.14 -13.38 -7.50
C GLU A 150 10.98 -14.62 -7.13
N ASP A 151 11.84 -15.07 -8.04
CA ASP A 151 12.80 -16.18 -7.84
C ASP A 151 14.16 -15.77 -8.42
N GLY A 152 15.03 -15.25 -7.54
CA GLY A 152 16.34 -14.73 -7.93
C GLY A 152 16.23 -13.49 -8.82
N PRO A 153 16.86 -13.45 -10.01
CA PRO A 153 16.80 -12.30 -10.90
C PRO A 153 15.47 -12.19 -11.66
N VAL A 154 14.55 -13.15 -11.48
CA VAL A 154 13.33 -13.28 -12.26
C VAL A 154 12.12 -12.88 -11.42
N LEU A 155 11.30 -12.00 -11.96
CA LEU A 155 9.95 -11.70 -11.49
C LEU A 155 8.94 -12.05 -12.57
N THR A 156 7.93 -12.85 -12.26
CA THR A 156 6.91 -13.27 -13.23
C THR A 156 5.52 -13.01 -12.66
N SER A 157 4.54 -12.63 -13.49
CA SER A 157 3.17 -12.33 -13.04
C SER A 157 2.08 -12.84 -13.98
N ALA A 158 0.87 -12.94 -13.42
CA ALA A 158 -0.34 -13.42 -14.09
C ALA A 158 -0.82 -12.56 -15.27
N GLY A 159 -0.42 -11.30 -15.37
CA GLY A 159 -0.99 -10.34 -16.32
C GLY A 159 -2.07 -9.43 -15.74
N ALA A 160 -2.67 -8.58 -16.58
CA ALA A 160 -3.67 -7.60 -16.16
C ALA A 160 -3.22 -6.79 -14.91
N ALA A 161 -4.08 -6.68 -13.89
CA ALA A 161 -3.78 -5.98 -12.65
C ALA A 161 -2.55 -6.56 -11.89
N ALA A 162 -2.28 -7.86 -12.02
CA ALA A 162 -1.12 -8.47 -11.37
C ALA A 162 0.22 -7.99 -11.96
N GLY A 163 0.22 -7.50 -13.21
CA GLY A 163 1.37 -6.82 -13.79
C GLY A 163 1.72 -5.54 -13.04
N ILE A 164 0.70 -4.77 -12.63
CA ILE A 164 0.86 -3.55 -11.84
C ILE A 164 1.45 -3.90 -10.48
N ASP A 165 0.90 -4.93 -9.82
CA ASP A 165 1.37 -5.40 -8.52
C ASP A 165 2.84 -5.84 -8.56
N ALA A 166 3.24 -6.59 -9.60
CA ALA A 166 4.62 -7.02 -9.81
C ALA A 166 5.57 -5.84 -10.07
N CYS A 167 5.16 -4.88 -10.90
CA CYS A 167 5.91 -3.66 -11.14
C CYS A 167 6.12 -2.83 -9.85
N LEU A 168 5.06 -2.64 -9.05
CA LEU A 168 5.13 -1.90 -7.79
C LEU A 168 5.96 -2.63 -6.74
N HIS A 169 5.89 -3.96 -6.69
CA HIS A 169 6.79 -4.79 -5.87
C HIS A 169 8.25 -4.55 -6.24
N LEU A 170 8.56 -4.51 -7.54
CA LEU A 170 9.91 -4.23 -8.02
C LEU A 170 10.38 -2.81 -7.63
N VAL A 171 9.53 -1.80 -7.82
CA VAL A 171 9.84 -0.43 -7.39
C VAL A 171 10.05 -0.35 -5.89
N ARG A 172 9.23 -1.04 -5.09
CA ARG A 172 9.40 -1.10 -3.62
C ARG A 172 10.74 -1.70 -3.22
N ARG A 173 11.18 -2.74 -3.93
CA ARG A 173 12.45 -3.42 -3.68
C ARG A 173 13.66 -2.53 -4.01
N GLU A 174 13.58 -1.76 -5.09
CA GLU A 174 14.71 -0.96 -5.60
C GLU A 174 14.77 0.46 -5.01
N HIS A 175 13.61 1.06 -4.73
CA HIS A 175 13.48 2.47 -4.34
C HIS A 175 12.74 2.66 -3.01
N GLY A 176 12.26 1.59 -2.38
CA GLY A 176 11.58 1.63 -1.09
C GLY A 176 10.06 1.83 -1.20
N ALA A 177 9.38 1.61 -0.07
CA ALA A 177 7.92 1.62 0.02
C ALA A 177 7.32 3.01 -0.26
N ALA A 178 7.99 4.09 0.15
CA ALA A 178 7.50 5.46 -0.07
C ALA A 178 7.34 5.78 -1.56
N THR A 179 8.36 5.47 -2.36
CA THR A 179 8.34 5.65 -3.83
C THR A 179 7.29 4.77 -4.48
N ALA A 180 7.20 3.48 -4.10
CA ALA A 180 6.19 2.58 -4.63
C ALA A 180 4.76 3.08 -4.32
N ASN A 181 4.52 3.55 -3.10
CA ASN A 181 3.23 4.09 -2.68
C ASN A 181 2.89 5.39 -3.43
N ALA A 182 3.87 6.26 -3.65
CA ALA A 182 3.68 7.49 -4.42
C ALA A 182 3.34 7.20 -5.89
N LEU A 183 4.03 6.24 -6.50
CA LEU A 183 3.74 5.78 -7.85
C LEU A 183 2.34 5.13 -7.94
N ALA A 184 1.99 4.26 -7.00
CA ALA A 184 0.67 3.63 -6.93
C ALA A 184 -0.46 4.67 -6.83
N ARG A 185 -0.29 5.71 -6.00
CA ARG A 185 -1.25 6.82 -5.92
C ARG A 185 -1.40 7.56 -7.24
N ARG A 186 -0.30 7.83 -7.95
CA ARG A 186 -0.35 8.47 -9.28
C ARG A 186 -1.02 7.61 -10.33
N MET A 187 -0.89 6.29 -10.22
CA MET A 187 -1.57 5.32 -11.10
C MET A 187 -3.02 5.05 -10.68
N VAL A 188 -3.48 5.59 -9.54
CA VAL A 188 -4.82 5.37 -8.97
C VAL A 188 -5.09 3.88 -8.74
N VAL A 189 -4.09 3.18 -8.19
CA VAL A 189 -4.18 1.76 -7.83
C VAL A 189 -3.88 1.56 -6.34
N PRO A 190 -4.36 0.46 -5.73
CA PRO A 190 -3.98 0.11 -4.36
C PRO A 190 -2.46 0.04 -4.22
N ALA A 191 -1.95 0.53 -3.09
CA ALA A 191 -0.50 0.62 -2.84
C ALA A 191 0.20 -0.74 -2.89
N HIS A 192 -0.50 -1.83 -2.51
CA HIS A 192 0.05 -3.17 -2.57
C HIS A 192 -1.04 -4.25 -2.51
N ARG A 193 -0.98 -5.19 -3.45
CA ARG A 193 -1.58 -6.51 -3.32
C ARG A 193 -0.46 -7.54 -3.16
N ALA A 194 -0.53 -8.36 -2.12
CA ALA A 194 0.48 -9.38 -1.88
C ALA A 194 0.50 -10.40 -3.02
N GLY A 195 1.70 -10.74 -3.53
CA GLY A 195 1.86 -11.65 -4.67
C GLY A 195 1.24 -13.04 -4.48
N GLY A 196 1.07 -13.49 -3.23
CA GLY A 196 0.42 -14.75 -2.88
C GLY A 196 -1.12 -14.76 -2.98
N GLN A 197 -1.75 -13.67 -3.41
CA GLN A 197 -3.19 -13.64 -3.68
C GLN A 197 -3.53 -14.48 -4.92
N ALA A 198 -4.69 -15.13 -4.93
CA ALA A 198 -5.15 -15.90 -6.07
C ALA A 198 -5.51 -15.02 -7.26
N GLN A 199 -5.27 -15.54 -8.47
CA GLN A 199 -5.85 -15.01 -9.70
C GLN A 199 -7.37 -15.31 -9.70
N PHE A 200 -8.17 -14.46 -10.34
CA PHE A 200 -9.58 -14.77 -10.59
C PHE A 200 -9.66 -15.95 -11.57
N VAL A 201 -9.85 -17.17 -11.04
CA VAL A 201 -10.15 -18.36 -11.83
C VAL A 201 -11.66 -18.45 -11.99
N GLU A 202 -12.19 -18.21 -13.19
CA GLU A 202 -13.59 -18.50 -13.48
C GLU A 202 -13.80 -20.02 -13.47
N MET A 203 -14.32 -20.53 -12.36
CA MET A 203 -15.14 -21.75 -12.37
C MET A 203 -16.60 -21.33 -12.46
N PRO A 204 -17.47 -22.08 -13.19
CA PRO A 204 -18.89 -21.78 -13.23
C PRO A 204 -19.44 -21.94 -11.80
N LEU A 205 -19.73 -20.82 -11.15
CA LEU A 205 -20.38 -20.81 -9.85
C LEU A 205 -21.87 -21.09 -10.05
N PRO A 206 -22.47 -22.07 -9.34
CA PRO A 206 -23.92 -22.11 -9.18
C PRO A 206 -24.35 -20.83 -8.46
N GLU A 207 -25.34 -20.14 -9.01
CA GLU A 207 -25.89 -18.86 -8.56
C GLU A 207 -25.98 -18.77 -7.03
N ALA A 208 -25.18 -17.88 -6.43
CA ALA A 208 -25.27 -17.60 -5.01
C ALA A 208 -26.49 -16.71 -4.76
N ARG A 209 -27.51 -17.26 -4.09
CA ARG A 209 -28.62 -16.50 -3.51
C ARG A 209 -28.09 -15.41 -2.56
N ALA A 210 -28.79 -14.27 -2.59
CA ALA A 210 -28.49 -13.01 -1.92
C ALA A 210 -28.02 -13.13 -0.45
N GLY A 211 -26.92 -12.43 -0.15
CA GLY A 211 -26.33 -12.24 1.19
C GLY A 211 -24.85 -11.88 1.07
N TYR A 212 -24.44 -10.76 1.67
CA TYR A 212 -23.08 -10.18 1.80
C TYR A 212 -21.94 -10.89 1.06
N GLY A 213 -21.36 -10.19 0.08
CA GLY A 213 -20.31 -10.71 -0.81
C GLY A 213 -18.98 -10.97 -0.11
N MET A 214 -18.17 -11.88 -0.65
CA MET A 214 -16.85 -12.24 -0.11
C MET A 214 -15.89 -11.04 -0.03
N THR A 215 -16.02 -10.06 -0.92
CA THR A 215 -15.24 -8.82 -0.92
C THR A 215 -15.46 -8.00 0.35
N GLU A 216 -16.71 -7.83 0.77
CA GLU A 216 -17.05 -7.03 1.96
C GLU A 216 -16.56 -7.69 3.25
N LEU A 217 -16.61 -9.03 3.31
CA LEU A 217 -16.01 -9.78 4.41
C LEU A 217 -14.49 -9.56 4.47
N VAL A 218 -13.81 -9.55 3.33
CA VAL A 218 -12.36 -9.31 3.25
C VAL A 218 -12.01 -7.91 3.76
N ASP A 219 -12.74 -6.87 3.35
CA ASP A 219 -12.54 -5.49 3.81
C ASP A 219 -12.77 -5.37 5.32
N TRP A 220 -13.83 -6.01 5.83
CA TRP A 220 -14.11 -6.05 7.25
C TRP A 220 -13.00 -6.73 8.05
N ILE A 221 -12.45 -7.85 7.55
CA ILE A 221 -11.33 -8.53 8.22
C ILE A 221 -10.12 -7.58 8.30
N GLN A 222 -9.78 -6.87 7.22
CA GLN A 222 -8.63 -5.96 7.19
C GLN A 222 -8.77 -4.82 8.20
N ALA A 223 -9.98 -4.28 8.37
CA ALA A 223 -10.25 -3.23 9.35
C ALA A 223 -10.18 -3.71 10.81
N HIS A 224 -10.12 -5.02 11.06
CA HIS A 224 -10.21 -5.62 12.40
C HIS A 224 -9.13 -6.66 12.68
N LEU A 225 -7.96 -6.54 12.04
CA LEU A 225 -6.86 -7.50 12.22
C LEU A 225 -6.32 -7.51 13.65
N ASP A 226 -6.52 -6.43 14.41
CA ASP A 226 -6.06 -6.20 15.78
C ASP A 226 -6.76 -7.09 16.83
N ARG A 227 -7.95 -7.62 16.51
CA ARG A 227 -8.70 -8.52 17.40
C ARG A 227 -8.60 -9.99 17.00
N PRO A 228 -8.86 -10.95 17.91
CA PRO A 228 -9.05 -12.35 17.53
C PRO A 228 -10.16 -12.49 16.49
N LEU A 229 -9.89 -13.24 15.42
CA LEU A 229 -10.84 -13.53 14.34
C LEU A 229 -10.86 -15.05 14.10
N THR A 230 -11.98 -15.69 14.43
CA THR A 230 -12.17 -17.14 14.20
C THR A 230 -12.99 -17.40 12.94
N VAL A 231 -12.93 -18.62 12.39
CA VAL A 231 -13.73 -18.96 11.20
C VAL A 231 -15.22 -18.89 11.53
N GLU A 232 -15.58 -19.19 12.77
CA GLU A 232 -16.92 -19.11 13.33
C GLU A 232 -17.43 -17.67 13.33
N ASP A 233 -16.62 -16.69 13.77
CA ASP A 233 -16.98 -15.26 13.76
C ASP A 233 -17.23 -14.77 12.34
N LEU A 234 -16.36 -15.15 11.42
CA LEU A 234 -16.48 -14.76 10.02
C LEU A 234 -17.72 -15.40 9.37
N ALA A 235 -18.01 -16.65 9.71
CA ALA A 235 -19.15 -17.38 9.16
C ALA A 235 -20.47 -16.79 9.65
N ALA A 236 -20.52 -16.39 10.93
CA ALA A 236 -21.64 -15.65 11.49
C ALA A 236 -21.83 -14.29 10.79
N HIS A 237 -20.74 -13.58 10.49
CA HIS A 237 -20.80 -12.26 9.84
C HIS A 237 -21.45 -12.28 8.46
N VAL A 238 -21.26 -13.36 7.68
CA VAL A 238 -21.87 -13.51 6.33
C VAL A 238 -23.04 -14.50 6.29
N ALA A 239 -23.58 -14.88 7.45
CA ALA A 239 -24.68 -15.85 7.57
C ALA A 239 -24.42 -17.18 6.81
N MET A 240 -23.20 -17.71 6.90
CA MET A 240 -22.82 -19.00 6.32
C MET A 240 -22.43 -20.00 7.41
N SER A 241 -22.45 -21.30 7.08
CA SER A 241 -21.77 -22.28 7.94
C SER A 241 -20.25 -22.11 7.86
N PRO A 242 -19.48 -22.41 8.93
CA PRO A 242 -18.02 -22.36 8.90
C PRO A 242 -17.39 -23.16 7.75
N ARG A 243 -17.97 -24.32 7.43
CA ARG A 243 -17.54 -25.18 6.31
C ARG A 243 -17.77 -24.52 4.96
N THR A 244 -18.94 -23.92 4.76
CA THR A 244 -19.29 -23.22 3.51
C THR A 244 -18.42 -21.99 3.34
N LEU A 245 -18.21 -21.21 4.40
CA LEU A 245 -17.32 -20.06 4.40
C LEU A 245 -15.89 -20.50 4.04
N ALA A 246 -15.30 -21.45 4.78
CA ALA A 246 -13.92 -21.85 4.56
C ALA A 246 -13.67 -22.32 3.11
N ARG A 247 -14.64 -23.03 2.52
CA ARG A 247 -14.60 -23.43 1.11
C ARG A 247 -14.66 -22.21 0.18
N ARG A 248 -15.68 -21.35 0.31
CA ARG A 248 -15.85 -20.17 -0.55
C ARG A 248 -14.71 -19.16 -0.40
N PHE A 249 -14.19 -18.99 0.81
CA PHE A 249 -13.05 -18.13 1.10
C PHE A 249 -11.79 -18.67 0.43
N LYS A 250 -11.55 -19.98 0.47
CA LYS A 250 -10.45 -20.61 -0.26
C LYS A 250 -10.60 -20.50 -1.77
N GLU A 251 -11.82 -20.63 -2.29
CA GLU A 251 -12.12 -20.42 -3.71
C GLU A 251 -11.84 -18.97 -4.13
N ALA A 252 -12.20 -17.99 -3.31
CA ALA A 252 -12.03 -16.57 -3.63
C ALA A 252 -10.62 -16.03 -3.40
N THR A 253 -9.91 -16.52 -2.37
CA THR A 253 -8.61 -15.97 -1.93
C THR A 253 -7.43 -16.90 -2.20
N GLY A 254 -7.68 -18.13 -2.67
CA GLY A 254 -6.68 -19.18 -2.89
C GLY A 254 -6.19 -19.89 -1.63
N THR A 255 -6.62 -19.47 -0.44
CA THR A 255 -6.11 -19.99 0.83
C THR A 255 -7.17 -20.04 1.92
N THR A 256 -6.88 -20.72 3.02
CA THR A 256 -7.81 -20.80 4.16
C THR A 256 -7.92 -19.45 4.89
N PRO A 257 -9.07 -19.10 5.50
CA PRO A 257 -9.23 -17.85 6.26
C PRO A 257 -8.12 -17.60 7.28
N HIS A 258 -7.77 -18.62 8.08
CA HIS A 258 -6.72 -18.51 9.10
C HIS A 258 -5.36 -18.12 8.50
N ARG A 259 -4.95 -18.80 7.42
CA ARG A 259 -3.69 -18.52 6.74
C ARG A 259 -3.68 -17.13 6.09
N TRP A 260 -4.81 -16.70 5.54
CA TRP A 260 -4.97 -15.38 4.94
C TRP A 260 -4.85 -14.27 5.98
N ILE A 261 -5.57 -14.38 7.11
CA ILE A 261 -5.49 -13.42 8.23
C ILE A 261 -4.06 -13.32 8.73
N LEU A 262 -3.38 -14.45 8.91
CA LEU A 262 -1.98 -14.48 9.33
C LEU A 262 -1.07 -13.70 8.37
N ASP A 263 -1.27 -13.85 7.05
CA ASP A 263 -0.51 -13.09 6.06
C ASP A 263 -0.80 -11.59 6.12
N GLN A 264 -2.06 -11.18 6.30
CA GLN A 264 -2.43 -9.78 6.44
C GLN A 264 -1.85 -9.14 7.71
N ARG A 265 -1.87 -9.89 8.83
CA ARG A 265 -1.22 -9.46 10.08
C ARG A 265 0.29 -9.30 9.92
N LEU A 266 0.95 -10.24 9.24
CA LEU A 266 2.38 -10.13 8.93
C LEU A 266 2.68 -8.90 8.08
N GLN A 267 1.86 -8.62 7.06
CA GLN A 267 2.03 -7.44 6.20
C GLN A 267 1.89 -6.14 7.01
N LEU A 268 0.87 -6.04 7.87
CA LEU A 268 0.72 -4.89 8.76
C LEU A 268 1.91 -4.75 9.72
N ALA A 269 2.44 -5.87 10.23
CA ALA A 269 3.64 -5.86 11.06
C ALA A 269 4.87 -5.35 10.27
N GLU A 270 5.06 -5.77 9.02
CA GLU A 270 6.13 -5.27 8.12
C GLU A 270 6.02 -3.76 7.93
N GLU A 271 4.82 -3.28 7.59
CA GLU A 271 4.56 -1.85 7.40
C GLU A 271 4.87 -1.03 8.66
N LEU A 272 4.50 -1.54 9.85
CA LEU A 272 4.82 -0.89 11.12
C LEU A 272 6.33 -0.96 11.45
N LEU A 273 7.01 -2.06 11.14
CA LEU A 273 8.46 -2.20 11.37
C LEU A 273 9.27 -1.29 10.47
N GLU A 274 8.82 -1.08 9.23
CA GLU A 274 9.47 -0.26 8.22
C GLU A 274 9.23 1.23 8.45
N ASN A 275 7.99 1.63 8.75
CA ASN A 275 7.61 3.05 8.76
C ASN A 275 7.56 3.69 10.15
N THR A 276 7.82 2.93 11.23
CA THR A 276 7.74 3.44 12.60
C THR A 276 8.91 2.96 13.47
N SER A 277 9.16 3.68 14.57
CA SER A 277 10.10 3.31 15.63
C SER A 277 9.46 2.48 16.76
N LEU A 278 8.22 2.00 16.58
CA LEU A 278 7.47 1.29 17.63
C LEU A 278 8.26 0.08 18.18
N PRO A 279 8.20 -0.23 19.49
CA PRO A 279 8.78 -1.48 19.99
C PRO A 279 8.05 -2.70 19.39
N VAL A 280 8.74 -3.84 19.29
CA VAL A 280 8.20 -5.06 18.65
C VAL A 280 6.93 -5.55 19.36
N GLU A 281 6.83 -5.33 20.66
CA GLU A 281 5.66 -5.59 21.49
C GLU A 281 4.45 -4.76 21.05
N ALA A 282 4.65 -3.47 20.76
CA ALA A 282 3.58 -2.60 20.26
C ALA A 282 3.19 -2.97 18.82
N VAL A 283 4.15 -3.36 17.99
CA VAL A 283 3.88 -3.88 16.64
C VAL A 283 3.02 -5.14 16.72
N ALA A 284 3.36 -6.09 17.59
CA ALA A 284 2.61 -7.33 17.76
C ALA A 284 1.17 -7.10 18.23
N ALA A 285 0.95 -6.17 19.15
CA ALA A 285 -0.40 -5.81 19.59
C ALA A 285 -1.21 -5.19 18.44
N ARG A 286 -0.65 -4.21 17.72
CA ARG A 286 -1.36 -3.50 16.63
C ARG A 286 -1.62 -4.35 15.40
N SER A 287 -0.78 -5.34 15.15
CA SER A 287 -0.95 -6.30 14.05
C SER A 287 -1.73 -7.55 14.47
N GLY A 288 -2.27 -7.61 15.68
CA GLY A 288 -3.15 -8.69 16.12
C GLY A 288 -2.47 -10.02 16.45
N PHE A 289 -1.16 -10.03 16.67
CA PHE A 289 -0.44 -11.21 17.19
C PHE A 289 -0.55 -11.35 18.71
N GLY A 290 -0.97 -10.29 19.40
CA GLY A 290 -1.16 -10.26 20.85
C GLY A 290 0.13 -10.22 21.66
N SER A 291 1.18 -10.92 21.23
CA SER A 291 2.48 -10.92 21.90
C SER A 291 3.66 -10.85 20.91
N ALA A 292 4.77 -10.27 21.38
CA ALA A 292 6.00 -10.21 20.60
C ALA A 292 6.55 -11.60 20.24
N ASP A 293 6.34 -12.61 21.08
CA ASP A 293 6.78 -13.99 20.81
C ASP A 293 5.98 -14.64 19.68
N THR A 294 4.65 -14.46 19.68
CA THR A 294 3.77 -14.95 18.60
C THR A 294 4.15 -14.29 17.27
N LEU A 295 4.40 -12.98 17.28
CA LEU A 295 4.89 -12.25 16.11
C LEU A 295 6.25 -12.79 15.66
N ARG A 296 7.25 -12.91 16.55
CA ARG A 296 8.59 -13.41 16.22
C ARG A 296 8.52 -14.80 15.58
N HIS A 297 7.73 -15.71 16.14
CA HIS A 297 7.56 -17.06 15.64
C HIS A 297 7.03 -17.08 14.20
N HIS A 298 5.88 -16.42 13.96
CA HIS A 298 5.27 -16.42 12.63
C HIS A 298 6.06 -15.60 11.61
N PHE A 299 6.68 -14.50 12.03
CA PHE A 299 7.49 -13.66 11.16
C PHE A 299 8.75 -14.40 10.70
N ALA A 300 9.47 -15.06 11.61
CA ALA A 300 10.62 -15.88 11.24
C ALA A 300 10.24 -17.05 10.32
N ALA A 301 9.14 -17.76 10.65
CA ALA A 301 8.68 -18.89 9.85
C ALA A 301 8.27 -18.50 8.41
N ARG A 302 7.78 -17.27 8.21
CA ARG A 302 7.20 -16.83 6.92
C ARG A 302 8.10 -15.91 6.11
N ARG A 303 8.99 -15.15 6.76
CA ARG A 303 9.90 -14.17 6.16
C ARG A 303 11.38 -14.54 6.28
N GLY A 304 11.71 -15.59 7.02
CA GLY A 304 13.08 -16.09 7.17
C GLY A 304 13.98 -15.22 8.05
N VAL A 305 13.47 -14.16 8.65
CA VAL A 305 14.23 -13.22 9.50
C VAL A 305 13.42 -12.82 10.74
N ALA A 306 14.10 -12.35 11.79
CA ALA A 306 13.42 -11.79 12.96
C ALA A 306 12.91 -10.37 12.69
N PRO A 307 11.80 -9.92 13.32
CA PRO A 307 11.24 -8.56 13.17
C PRO A 307 12.27 -7.43 13.35
N ALA A 308 13.15 -7.55 14.35
CA ALA A 308 14.20 -6.55 14.60
C ALA A 308 15.30 -6.57 13.51
N ALA A 309 15.59 -7.74 12.93
CA ALA A 309 16.52 -7.85 11.81
C ALA A 309 15.91 -7.25 10.54
N HIS A 310 14.62 -7.53 10.28
CA HIS A 310 13.84 -6.90 9.21
C HIS A 310 13.91 -5.38 9.30
N ARG A 311 13.59 -4.80 10.48
CA ARG A 311 13.71 -3.35 10.72
C ARG A 311 15.10 -2.81 10.38
N ARG A 312 16.17 -3.46 10.83
CA ARG A 312 17.54 -2.99 10.59
C ARG A 312 17.88 -2.95 9.10
N THR A 313 17.43 -3.91 8.31
CA THR A 313 17.67 -3.93 6.85
C THR A 313 17.03 -2.73 6.15
N PHE A 314 15.87 -2.26 6.61
CA PHE A 314 15.15 -1.13 6.00
C PHE A 314 15.49 0.23 6.62
N HIS A 315 15.99 0.26 7.87
CA HIS A 315 16.46 1.49 8.52
C HIS A 315 17.96 1.78 8.27
N ALA A 316 18.76 0.78 7.87
CA ALA A 316 20.19 0.97 7.56
C ALA A 316 20.47 1.69 6.23
N GLY A 317 19.42 2.05 5.46
CA GLY A 317 19.51 2.84 4.23
C GLY A 317 19.33 4.34 4.41
N THR A 318 19.15 4.84 5.63
CA THR A 318 18.96 6.27 5.91
C THR A 318 20.20 6.83 6.62
N PRO A 319 21.13 7.50 5.92
CA PRO A 319 22.05 8.42 6.58
C PRO A 319 21.22 9.52 7.26
N PRO A 320 21.69 10.13 8.37
CA PRO A 320 21.09 11.37 8.84
C PRO A 320 21.22 12.39 7.71
N VAL A 321 20.09 12.77 7.11
CA VAL A 321 20.08 13.74 6.01
C VAL A 321 20.36 15.10 6.64
N SER A 322 21.61 15.54 6.53
CA SER A 322 22.02 16.94 6.61
C SER A 322 21.20 17.71 5.59
N GLY A 323 20.21 18.45 6.10
CA GLY A 323 19.29 19.23 5.30
C GLY A 323 19.97 20.48 4.81
N GLU A 324 20.02 20.64 3.50
CA GLU A 324 20.34 21.91 2.88
C GLU A 324 19.71 21.93 1.48
N HIS A 325 18.96 23.00 1.21
CA HIS A 325 18.36 23.36 -0.09
C HIS A 325 16.96 22.80 -0.44
N ASN A 326 15.97 22.98 0.46
CA ASN A 326 14.64 23.50 0.07
C ASN A 326 13.72 23.94 1.24
N GLN A 327 14.26 24.06 2.46
CA GLN A 327 13.52 24.32 3.71
C GLN A 327 13.12 25.78 3.98
N ALA A 328 13.54 26.74 3.15
CA ALA A 328 13.57 28.15 3.53
C ALA A 328 12.21 28.89 3.59
N ARG A 329 11.07 28.21 3.46
CA ARG A 329 9.74 28.87 3.54
C ARG A 329 8.68 28.21 4.41
N ARG A 330 8.92 27.03 5.00
CA ARG A 330 7.93 26.31 5.83
C ARG A 330 8.34 26.09 7.29
N LYS A 331 9.57 26.45 7.67
CA LYS A 331 10.25 25.89 8.86
C LYS A 331 10.19 26.73 10.15
N ASP A 332 9.16 27.56 10.33
CA ASP A 332 9.04 28.39 11.55
C ASP A 332 7.59 28.48 12.07
N ARG A 333 6.81 27.40 11.90
CA ARG A 333 5.43 27.31 12.41
C ARG A 333 5.40 26.27 13.53
N SER A 334 5.39 26.72 14.78
CA SER A 334 5.09 25.86 15.91
C SER A 334 3.57 25.80 16.13
N MET A 335 3.07 24.60 16.44
CA MET A 335 1.66 24.30 16.64
C MET A 335 1.44 23.63 18.00
N GLU A 336 0.25 23.75 18.57
CA GLU A 336 -0.19 22.97 19.74
C GLU A 336 -1.44 22.17 19.35
N ILE A 337 -1.47 20.87 19.71
CA ILE A 337 -2.63 20.00 19.50
C ILE A 337 -3.19 19.49 20.84
N TRP A 338 -4.47 19.77 21.06
CA TRP A 338 -5.23 19.34 22.23
C TRP A 338 -5.85 17.98 21.94
N ILE A 339 -5.43 16.95 22.68
CA ILE A 339 -5.84 15.56 22.43
C ILE A 339 -6.37 14.84 23.66
N ASN A 340 -7.18 13.82 23.39
CA ASN A 340 -7.30 12.65 24.24
C ASN A 340 -6.62 11.47 23.53
N PRO A 341 -5.54 10.87 24.08
CA PRO A 341 -4.80 9.77 23.43
C PRO A 341 -5.66 8.54 23.10
N ALA A 342 -6.73 8.31 23.86
CA ALA A 342 -7.66 7.20 23.61
C ALA A 342 -8.59 7.44 22.40
N CYS A 343 -8.66 8.66 21.86
CA CYS A 343 -9.53 9.01 20.74
C CYS A 343 -8.90 8.72 19.36
N SER A 344 -9.61 7.96 18.52
CA SER A 344 -9.17 7.63 17.16
C SER A 344 -8.92 8.86 16.28
N LYS A 345 -9.75 9.91 16.38
CA LYS A 345 -9.57 11.16 15.61
C LYS A 345 -8.31 11.93 16.02
N CYS A 346 -7.98 11.93 17.31
CA CYS A 346 -6.72 12.51 17.80
C CYS A 346 -5.51 11.75 17.26
N ARG A 347 -5.55 10.41 17.22
CA ARG A 347 -4.46 9.60 16.65
C ARG A 347 -4.30 9.83 15.15
N SER A 348 -5.41 9.96 14.41
CA SER A 348 -5.38 10.30 12.99
C SER A 348 -4.80 11.69 12.73
N ALA A 349 -5.14 12.69 13.55
CA ALA A 349 -4.58 14.04 13.43
C ALA A 349 -3.07 14.07 13.72
N LEU A 350 -2.61 13.43 14.80
CA LEU A 350 -1.17 13.31 15.10
C LEU A 350 -0.41 12.61 13.97
N SER A 351 -0.94 11.49 13.47
CA SER A 351 -0.31 10.75 12.38
C SER A 351 -0.19 11.60 11.10
N LEU A 352 -1.16 12.49 10.88
CA LEU A 352 -1.15 13.39 9.74
C LEU A 352 -0.15 14.55 9.93
N LEU A 353 -0.08 15.14 11.13
CA LEU A 353 0.92 16.17 11.45
C LEU A 353 2.35 15.59 11.37
N ASP A 354 2.56 14.38 11.88
CA ASP A 354 3.84 13.66 11.81
C ASP A 354 4.25 13.35 10.35
N ALA A 355 3.29 12.90 9.53
CA ALA A 355 3.54 12.59 8.12
C ALA A 355 3.92 13.84 7.30
N GLU A 356 3.42 15.00 7.69
CA GLU A 356 3.71 16.28 7.04
C GLU A 356 4.95 16.98 7.62
N GLY A 357 5.60 16.38 8.62
CA GLY A 357 6.79 16.92 9.27
C GLY A 357 6.53 18.22 10.03
N ALA A 358 5.30 18.43 10.49
CA ALA A 358 4.91 19.60 11.27
C ALA A 358 5.56 19.57 12.67
N GLU A 359 6.08 20.70 13.12
CA GLU A 359 6.53 20.85 14.51
C GLU A 359 5.32 21.21 15.39
N TYR A 360 5.02 20.38 16.39
CA TYR A 360 3.92 20.64 17.31
C TYR A 360 4.17 20.12 18.72
N THR A 361 3.50 20.72 19.70
CA THR A 361 3.40 20.25 21.08
C THR A 361 2.06 19.58 21.33
N VAL A 362 2.04 18.61 22.25
CA VAL A 362 0.82 17.84 22.59
C VAL A 362 0.30 18.29 23.94
N ARG A 363 -0.91 18.85 23.97
CA ARG A 363 -1.63 19.18 25.20
C ARG A 363 -2.65 18.09 25.54
N ARG A 364 -2.42 17.41 26.67
CA ARG A 364 -3.36 16.42 27.23
C ARG A 364 -4.36 17.13 28.13
N TYR A 365 -5.30 17.85 27.52
CA TYR A 365 -6.22 18.77 28.19
C TYR A 365 -7.16 18.11 29.23
N LEU A 366 -7.23 16.77 29.28
CA LEU A 366 -7.94 16.04 30.35
C LEU A 366 -7.08 15.83 31.60
N GLU A 367 -5.76 15.76 31.45
CA GLU A 367 -4.78 15.66 32.53
C GLU A 367 -4.41 17.06 33.05
N GLU A 368 -4.32 18.03 32.13
CA GLU A 368 -4.05 19.45 32.42
C GLU A 368 -5.19 20.31 31.83
N PRO A 369 -6.30 20.47 32.59
CA PRO A 369 -7.46 21.26 32.18
C PRO A 369 -7.07 22.69 31.74
N PRO A 370 -7.64 23.20 30.65
CA PRO A 370 -7.41 24.59 30.26
C PRO A 370 -8.15 25.54 31.19
N SER A 371 -7.53 26.68 31.48
CA SER A 371 -8.18 27.78 32.18
C SER A 371 -9.25 28.45 31.29
N VAL A 372 -10.16 29.20 31.92
CA VAL A 372 -11.20 30.00 31.23
C VAL A 372 -10.56 30.92 30.19
N ARG A 373 -9.46 31.59 30.55
CA ARG A 373 -8.74 32.51 29.65
C ARG A 373 -8.14 31.80 28.44
N GLU A 374 -7.55 30.62 28.63
CA GLU A 374 -7.00 29.83 27.53
C GLU A 374 -8.11 29.35 26.57
N LEU A 375 -9.28 28.96 27.11
CA LEU A 375 -10.43 28.61 26.29
C LEU A 375 -10.97 29.80 25.50
N GLU A 376 -11.01 31.00 26.10
CA GLU A 376 -11.38 32.23 25.39
C GLU A 376 -10.44 32.52 24.22
N ASP A 377 -9.13 32.39 24.43
CA ASP A 377 -8.12 32.60 23.39
C ASP A 377 -8.26 31.57 22.25
N VAL A 378 -8.53 30.30 22.57
CA VAL A 378 -8.75 29.24 21.58
C VAL A 378 -10.04 29.47 20.78
N LEU A 379 -11.14 29.83 21.45
CA LEU A 379 -12.41 30.14 20.79
C LEU A 379 -12.30 31.33 19.84
N LEU A 380 -11.57 32.37 20.25
CA LEU A 380 -11.30 33.53 19.41
C LEU A 380 -10.54 33.14 18.14
N ARG A 381 -9.51 32.28 18.25
CA ARG A 381 -8.75 31.79 17.08
C ARG A 381 -9.58 30.89 16.18
N LEU A 382 -10.48 30.08 16.75
CA LEU A 382 -11.37 29.20 16.00
C LEU A 382 -12.49 29.97 15.28
N GLY A 383 -12.82 31.18 15.73
CA GLY A 383 -14.01 31.90 15.29
C GLY A 383 -15.31 31.15 15.63
N LEU A 384 -15.30 30.41 16.75
CA LEU A 384 -16.42 29.59 17.22
C LEU A 384 -16.86 30.02 18.61
N GLU A 385 -18.11 29.73 18.95
CA GLU A 385 -18.65 29.96 20.28
C GLU A 385 -18.52 28.70 21.16
N PRO A 386 -18.55 28.82 22.50
CA PRO A 386 -18.28 27.68 23.39
C PRO A 386 -19.26 26.51 23.18
N TRP A 387 -20.52 26.76 22.83
CA TRP A 387 -21.49 25.72 22.51
C TRP A 387 -21.17 24.95 21.21
N ASP A 388 -20.41 25.52 20.27
CA ASP A 388 -20.04 24.86 18.99
C ASP A 388 -18.93 23.82 19.16
N ILE A 389 -18.14 23.96 20.23
CA ILE A 389 -17.09 23.02 20.64
C ILE A 389 -17.50 22.16 21.84
N THR A 390 -18.76 22.24 22.28
CA THR A 390 -19.27 21.41 23.38
C THR A 390 -19.76 20.04 22.87
N ARG A 391 -19.39 18.97 23.57
CA ARG A 391 -19.83 17.60 23.36
C ARG A 391 -21.04 17.32 24.24
N THR A 392 -22.23 17.66 23.76
CA THR A 392 -23.50 17.51 24.51
C THR A 392 -23.89 16.05 24.80
N GLY A 393 -23.26 15.07 24.15
CA GLY A 393 -23.49 13.64 24.39
C GLY A 393 -22.64 13.02 25.51
N GLU A 394 -21.80 13.80 26.19
CA GLU A 394 -21.01 13.30 27.34
C GLU A 394 -21.85 13.30 28.63
N PRO A 395 -21.65 12.35 29.56
CA PRO A 395 -22.43 12.28 30.80
C PRO A 395 -22.50 13.58 31.60
N ALA A 396 -21.35 14.30 31.69
CA ALA A 396 -21.25 15.59 32.37
C ALA A 396 -22.19 16.66 31.78
N ALA A 397 -22.49 16.61 30.47
CA ALA A 397 -23.43 17.55 29.85
C ALA A 397 -24.87 17.31 30.31
N GLY A 398 -25.24 16.05 30.52
CA GLY A 398 -26.54 15.64 31.06
C GLY A 398 -26.71 16.04 32.53
N GLU A 399 -25.68 15.84 33.35
CA GLU A 399 -25.67 16.23 34.77
C GLU A 399 -25.83 17.75 34.96
N LEU A 400 -25.23 18.54 34.07
CA LEU A 400 -25.32 20.00 34.05
C LEU A 400 -26.59 20.55 33.37
N GLY A 401 -27.38 19.68 32.73
CA GLY A 401 -28.57 20.07 31.97
C GLY A 401 -28.25 21.01 30.80
N MET A 402 -27.09 20.85 30.16
CA MET A 402 -26.59 21.80 29.15
C MET A 402 -27.46 21.89 27.89
N GLU A 403 -28.30 20.88 27.63
CA GLU A 403 -29.22 20.87 26.50
C GLU A 403 -30.21 22.05 26.54
N SER A 404 -30.61 22.49 27.73
CA SER A 404 -31.55 23.61 27.92
C SER A 404 -30.87 24.96 28.13
N TRP A 405 -29.55 25.06 28.02
CA TRP A 405 -28.83 26.31 28.25
C TRP A 405 -29.00 27.26 27.06
N PRO A 406 -29.27 28.56 27.28
CA PRO A 406 -29.31 29.55 26.20
C PRO A 406 -27.95 29.69 25.52
N ARG A 407 -27.97 29.95 24.21
CA ARG A 407 -26.78 30.14 23.35
C ARG A 407 -26.67 31.60 22.94
N ASP A 408 -26.49 32.46 23.93
CA ASP A 408 -26.42 33.91 23.79
C ASP A 408 -25.22 34.49 24.57
N ALA A 409 -24.93 35.77 24.34
CA ALA A 409 -23.80 36.45 24.94
C ALA A 409 -23.87 36.48 26.48
N ASP A 410 -25.08 36.61 27.05
CA ASP A 410 -25.31 36.69 28.49
C ASP A 410 -24.98 35.36 29.19
N ASN A 411 -25.09 34.24 28.47
CA ASN A 411 -24.77 32.90 28.99
C ASN A 411 -23.40 32.38 28.55
N ARG A 412 -22.66 33.11 27.71
CA ARG A 412 -21.38 32.67 27.14
C ARG A 412 -20.36 32.25 28.21
N THR A 413 -20.21 33.05 29.27
CA THR A 413 -19.29 32.77 30.39
C THR A 413 -19.63 31.46 31.08
N ARG A 414 -20.92 31.18 31.30
CA ARG A 414 -21.39 29.94 31.91
C ARG A 414 -20.96 28.70 31.11
N TRP A 415 -21.00 28.77 29.77
CA TRP A 415 -20.52 27.68 28.92
C TRP A 415 -19.01 27.49 29.02
N ILE A 416 -18.22 28.56 29.06
CA ILE A 416 -16.76 28.48 29.15
C ILE A 416 -16.33 27.93 30.51
N ASP A 417 -16.95 28.41 31.60
CA ASP A 417 -16.71 27.90 32.95
C ASP A 417 -16.99 26.40 33.03
N ALA A 418 -18.06 25.92 32.40
CA ALA A 418 -18.39 24.51 32.34
C ALA A 418 -17.36 23.69 31.54
N LEU A 419 -16.85 24.22 30.41
CA LEU A 419 -15.80 23.56 29.63
C LEU A 419 -14.46 23.50 30.37
N ALA A 420 -14.11 24.54 31.14
CA ALA A 420 -12.91 24.57 31.97
C ALA A 420 -13.01 23.57 33.14
N ALA A 421 -14.18 23.53 33.81
CA ALA A 421 -14.44 22.63 34.93
C ALA A 421 -14.61 21.16 34.51
N HIS A 422 -15.13 20.92 33.29
CA HIS A 422 -15.36 19.58 32.75
C HIS A 422 -14.73 19.44 31.35
N PRO A 423 -13.41 19.27 31.25
CA PRO A 423 -12.72 19.28 29.96
C PRO A 423 -13.17 18.16 29.02
N SER A 424 -13.74 17.05 29.52
CA SER A 424 -14.34 16.00 28.68
C SER A 424 -15.41 16.51 27.71
N LEU A 425 -16.02 17.65 28.02
CA LEU A 425 -17.00 18.33 27.17
C LEU A 425 -16.38 19.02 25.95
N ILE A 426 -15.07 19.27 25.93
CA ILE A 426 -14.38 19.97 24.85
C ILE A 426 -14.22 19.03 23.64
N GLN A 427 -14.61 19.51 22.45
CA GLN A 427 -14.39 18.82 21.17
C GLN A 427 -12.91 18.59 20.90
N ARG A 428 -12.59 17.51 20.21
CA ARG A 428 -11.20 17.07 19.97
C ARG A 428 -11.01 16.43 18.60
N PRO A 429 -9.79 16.47 18.04
CA PRO A 429 -8.66 17.32 18.45
C PRO A 429 -8.90 18.80 18.13
N ILE A 430 -8.29 19.70 18.89
CA ILE A 430 -8.16 21.13 18.53
C ILE A 430 -6.70 21.39 18.21
N ILE A 431 -6.42 22.07 17.11
CA ILE A 431 -5.05 22.45 16.73
C ILE A 431 -5.00 23.97 16.66
N THR A 432 -3.99 24.57 17.26
CA THR A 432 -3.70 26.00 17.18
C THR A 432 -2.27 26.21 16.69
N ALA A 433 -2.06 27.09 15.72
CA ALA A 433 -0.74 27.48 15.24
C ALA A 433 -0.37 28.90 15.71
N ASP A 434 0.93 29.20 15.74
CA ASP A 434 1.44 30.51 16.14
C ASP A 434 1.09 31.65 15.18
N ASP A 435 0.71 31.34 13.94
CA ASP A 435 0.22 32.33 12.97
C ASP A 435 -1.24 32.75 13.18
N GLY A 436 -1.85 32.26 14.28
CA GLY A 436 -3.23 32.56 14.66
C GLY A 436 -4.26 31.60 14.05
N SER A 437 -3.86 30.69 13.16
CA SER A 437 -4.78 29.68 12.64
C SER A 437 -5.15 28.65 13.71
N ALA A 438 -6.43 28.26 13.72
CA ALA A 438 -6.92 27.20 14.60
C ALA A 438 -8.01 26.38 13.93
N VAL A 439 -8.10 25.10 14.28
CA VAL A 439 -9.11 24.21 13.71
C VAL A 439 -9.54 23.12 14.70
N VAL A 440 -10.80 22.71 14.61
CA VAL A 440 -11.26 21.46 15.22
C VAL A 440 -11.03 20.33 14.20
N GLY A 441 -10.03 19.48 14.44
CA GLY A 441 -9.55 18.44 13.52
C GLY A 441 -10.49 17.24 13.38
N ARG A 442 -11.74 17.47 12.95
CA ARG A 442 -12.81 16.46 12.84
C ARG A 442 -12.60 15.52 11.64
N SER A 443 -11.82 15.95 10.65
CA SER A 443 -11.48 15.20 9.43
C SER A 443 -10.02 15.46 8.98
N PRO A 444 -9.44 14.61 8.14
CA PRO A 444 -8.10 14.84 7.57
C PRO A 444 -7.97 16.18 6.85
N GLU A 445 -9.02 16.64 6.16
CA GLU A 445 -9.05 17.92 5.45
C GLU A 445 -8.94 19.09 6.43
N SER A 446 -9.65 19.05 7.56
CA SER A 446 -9.57 20.08 8.60
C SER A 446 -8.20 20.14 9.28
N VAL A 447 -7.52 19.01 9.42
CA VAL A 447 -6.14 19.00 9.96
C VAL A 447 -5.16 19.54 8.92
N LYS A 448 -5.36 19.28 7.61
CA LYS A 448 -4.53 19.85 6.55
C LYS A 448 -4.69 21.36 6.39
N SER A 449 -5.86 21.93 6.67
CA SER A 449 -6.08 23.37 6.51
C SER A 449 -5.23 24.23 7.44
N VAL A 450 -4.75 23.69 8.58
CA VAL A 450 -3.86 24.41 9.50
C VAL A 450 -2.38 24.30 9.09
N LEU A 451 -2.04 23.43 8.14
CA LEU A 451 -0.67 23.21 7.66
C LEU A 451 -0.24 24.13 6.51
N GLY A 452 -1.19 24.88 5.93
CA GLY A 452 -0.97 25.77 4.78
C GLY A 452 -1.11 25.07 3.44
#